data_AF-A0A7S2MNH2-F1
#
_entry.id   AF-A0A7S2MNH2-F1
#
_cell.length_a   1.000
_cell.length_b   1.000
_cell.length_c   1.000
_cell.angle_alpha   90.00
_cell.angle_beta   90.00
_cell.angle_gamma   90.00
#
_symmetry.space_group_name_H-M   'P 1'
#
loop_
_entity.id
_entity.type
_entity.pdbx_description
1 polymer ?
#
loop_
_entity_poly.entity_id
_entity_poly.type
_entity_poly.pdbx_seq_one_letter_code
_entity_poly.pdbx_strand_id
1 'polypeptide(L)'
;DVTLVDMMFVPFLERMCASLLFFKGFQIRVPPGQPTKYPAINKWFDAMEQLESYQLTKSDYYTHCWDLPPQLGGCTYEKGGEPYELAINGERTLDGSRGGWELPLEPHLGGIEPDWTWCGDEGAAKREAVDRLTANHENIVSFASRGAGRKGSPPVMAALSDPNAVPNDDVKSAVDSVLRVVSMALLDGTEGEVEQSMNSVASVIIKEGGMEYADGVVSSLAYLRDRVGVPRDMRLPAARQLRAHLNWAIGKILEEQDKK
;
A
#
# COMPACT_ATOMS: atom_id res chain seq x y z
N ASP A 1 17.87 25.36 5.84
CA ASP A 1 16.55 26.01 5.64
C ASP A 1 16.00 25.66 4.28
N VAL A 2 14.68 25.45 4.19
CA VAL A 2 13.96 25.24 2.93
C VAL A 2 13.94 26.55 2.14
N THR A 3 14.25 26.51 0.85
CA THR A 3 14.20 27.66 -0.04
C THR A 3 12.90 27.70 -0.87
N LEU A 4 12.60 28.85 -1.46
CA LEU A 4 11.49 28.97 -2.43
C LEU A 4 11.67 28.01 -3.62
N VAL A 5 12.90 27.80 -4.06
CA VAL A 5 13.23 26.85 -5.14
C VAL A 5 12.86 25.44 -4.72
N ASP A 6 13.20 25.03 -3.50
CA ASP A 6 12.85 23.70 -2.98
C ASP A 6 11.33 23.48 -2.99
N MET A 7 10.56 24.47 -2.50
CA MET A 7 9.10 24.41 -2.50
C MET A 7 8.50 24.32 -3.90
N MET A 8 9.09 25.03 -4.88
CA MET A 8 8.63 25.02 -6.26
C MET A 8 8.90 23.67 -6.95
N PHE A 9 10.07 23.06 -6.69
CA PHE A 9 10.49 21.86 -7.42
C PHE A 9 10.11 20.55 -6.73
N VAL A 10 9.94 20.53 -5.40
CA VAL A 10 9.70 19.28 -4.66
C VAL A 10 8.50 18.48 -5.15
N PRO A 11 7.31 19.07 -5.42
CA PRO A 11 6.16 18.28 -5.84
C PRO A 11 6.35 17.71 -7.26
N PHE A 12 7.19 18.34 -8.09
CA PHE A 12 7.49 17.85 -9.44
C PHE A 12 8.52 16.73 -9.40
N LEU A 13 9.61 16.92 -8.65
CA LEU A 13 10.68 15.92 -8.56
C LEU A 13 10.19 14.64 -7.90
N GLU A 14 9.35 14.71 -6.86
CA GLU A 14 8.75 13.50 -6.28
C GLU A 14 7.89 12.75 -7.29
N ARG A 15 6.95 13.45 -7.93
CA ARG A 15 6.09 12.85 -8.96
C ARG A 15 6.90 12.25 -10.09
N MET A 16 7.98 12.91 -10.53
CA MET A 16 8.89 12.37 -11.56
C MET A 16 9.61 11.11 -11.10
N CYS A 17 10.12 11.06 -9.85
CA CYS A 17 10.81 9.89 -9.32
C CYS A 17 9.91 8.64 -9.31
N ALA A 18 8.65 8.81 -8.93
CA ALA A 18 7.67 7.73 -8.93
C ALA A 18 7.18 7.39 -10.35
N SER A 19 6.57 8.36 -11.04
CA SER A 19 5.86 8.12 -12.30
C SER A 19 6.78 7.77 -13.47
N LEU A 20 7.94 8.41 -13.63
CA LEU A 20 8.84 8.07 -14.73
C LEU A 20 9.47 6.68 -14.52
N LEU A 21 9.65 6.26 -13.27
CA LEU A 21 10.08 4.90 -12.96
C LEU A 21 8.96 3.91 -13.28
N PHE A 22 7.76 4.15 -12.78
CA PHE A 22 6.58 3.29 -12.98
C PHE A 22 6.21 3.14 -14.46
N PHE A 23 6.02 4.23 -15.19
CA PHE A 23 5.52 4.17 -16.57
C PHE A 23 6.62 3.93 -17.61
N LYS A 24 7.89 4.24 -17.29
CA LYS A 24 8.98 4.26 -18.29
C LYS A 24 10.25 3.51 -17.88
N GLY A 25 10.39 3.10 -16.63
CA GLY A 25 11.60 2.46 -16.12
C GLY A 25 12.76 3.42 -15.89
N PHE A 26 12.47 4.71 -15.75
CA PHE A 26 13.49 5.76 -15.61
C PHE A 26 13.78 6.07 -14.15
N GLN A 27 14.82 5.45 -13.60
CA GLN A 27 15.19 5.60 -12.20
C GLN A 27 16.03 6.87 -11.95
N ILE A 28 15.45 7.84 -11.25
CA ILE A 28 16.10 9.11 -10.86
C ILE A 28 16.70 9.01 -9.46
N ARG A 29 15.88 8.57 -8.50
CA ARG A 29 16.24 8.40 -7.10
C ARG A 29 16.59 6.93 -6.83
N VAL A 30 17.72 6.70 -6.18
CA VAL A 30 18.21 5.38 -5.78
C VAL A 30 18.46 5.36 -4.26
N PRO A 31 18.49 4.17 -3.62
CA PRO A 31 18.88 4.05 -2.22
C PRO A 31 20.28 4.60 -1.91
N PRO A 32 20.52 5.01 -0.66
CA PRO A 32 21.85 5.47 -0.22
C PRO A 32 22.96 4.49 -0.56
N GLY A 33 24.08 5.00 -1.08
CA GLY A 33 25.24 4.20 -1.45
C GLY A 33 25.17 3.54 -2.83
N GLN A 34 24.02 3.59 -3.52
CA GLN A 34 23.93 3.09 -4.90
C GLN A 34 24.44 4.11 -5.93
N PRO A 35 25.09 3.65 -7.01
CA PRO A 35 25.52 4.53 -8.10
C PRO A 35 24.31 5.10 -8.84
N THR A 36 24.38 6.39 -9.22
CA THR A 36 23.29 7.08 -9.94
C THR A 36 23.84 8.03 -11.00
N LYS A 37 23.07 8.21 -12.08
CA LYS A 37 23.31 9.24 -13.10
C LYS A 37 22.90 10.64 -12.61
N TYR A 38 22.19 10.73 -11.48
CA TYR A 38 21.64 11.99 -10.93
C TYR A 38 22.16 12.28 -9.52
N PRO A 39 23.49 12.40 -9.31
CA PRO A 39 24.07 12.55 -7.98
C PRO A 39 23.60 13.84 -7.28
N ALA A 40 23.39 14.93 -8.02
CA ALA A 40 22.89 16.18 -7.46
C ALA A 40 21.45 16.09 -6.97
N ILE A 41 20.56 15.40 -7.71
CA ILE A 41 19.16 15.20 -7.32
C ILE A 41 19.07 14.30 -6.09
N ASN A 42 19.87 13.22 -6.06
CA ASN A 42 19.90 12.31 -4.91
C ASN A 42 20.42 13.04 -3.66
N LYS A 43 21.51 13.80 -3.77
CA LYS A 43 22.02 14.63 -2.67
C LYS A 43 20.99 15.66 -2.19
N TRP A 44 20.22 16.23 -3.11
CA TRP A 44 19.15 17.17 -2.76
C TRP A 44 18.02 16.47 -1.99
N PHE A 45 17.56 15.29 -2.43
CA PHE A 45 16.60 14.50 -1.66
C PHE A 45 17.15 14.09 -0.29
N ASP A 46 18.40 13.63 -0.20
CA ASP A 46 19.04 13.28 1.08
C ASP A 46 18.99 14.46 2.06
N ALA A 47 19.22 15.69 1.57
CA ALA A 47 19.16 16.90 2.37
C ALA A 47 17.72 17.30 2.74
N MET A 48 16.78 17.21 1.79
CA MET A 48 15.36 17.48 2.03
C MET A 48 14.80 16.52 3.09
N GLU A 49 15.18 15.25 3.05
CA GLU A 49 14.78 14.20 3.98
C GLU A 49 15.29 14.43 5.42
N GLN A 50 16.18 15.40 5.66
CA GLN A 50 16.54 15.86 7.01
C GLN A 50 15.61 16.95 7.56
N LEU A 51 14.71 17.50 6.73
CA LEU A 51 13.85 18.62 7.09
C LEU A 51 12.49 18.10 7.53
N GLU A 52 12.12 18.31 8.79
CA GLU A 52 10.84 17.88 9.36
C GLU A 52 9.64 18.36 8.52
N SER A 53 9.69 19.61 8.04
CA SER A 53 8.64 20.17 7.18
C SER A 53 8.43 19.39 5.88
N TYR A 54 9.50 18.81 5.33
CA TYR A 54 9.42 17.98 4.13
C TYR A 54 8.97 16.56 4.47
N GLN A 55 9.51 15.99 5.55
CA GLN A 55 9.14 14.64 6.02
C GLN A 55 7.62 14.50 6.24
N LEU A 56 6.94 15.57 6.68
CA LEU A 56 5.49 15.59 6.89
C LEU A 56 4.66 15.59 5.59
N THR A 57 5.23 16.03 4.47
CA THR A 57 4.51 16.18 3.20
C THR A 57 4.92 15.17 2.14
N LYS A 58 6.05 14.48 2.33
CA LYS A 58 6.57 13.47 1.40
C LYS A 58 5.54 12.34 1.21
N SER A 59 5.34 11.91 -0.03
CA SER A 59 4.46 10.79 -0.38
C SER A 59 5.26 9.60 -0.94
N ASP A 60 4.63 8.42 -1.00
CA ASP A 60 5.25 7.20 -1.56
C ASP A 60 5.05 7.08 -3.07
N TYR A 61 5.80 6.18 -3.69
CA TYR A 61 5.71 5.97 -5.14
C TYR A 61 4.33 5.47 -5.56
N TYR A 62 3.74 4.56 -4.78
CA TYR A 62 2.41 4.02 -5.07
C TYR A 62 1.36 5.14 -5.15
N THR A 63 1.27 6.01 -4.14
CA THR A 63 0.28 7.09 -4.11
C THR A 63 0.49 8.05 -5.28
N HIS A 64 1.74 8.44 -5.57
CA HIS A 64 2.05 9.31 -6.72
C HIS A 64 1.63 8.71 -8.07
N CYS A 65 1.84 7.41 -8.28
CA CYS A 65 1.53 6.75 -9.56
C CYS A 65 0.03 6.59 -9.80
N TRP A 66 -0.77 6.44 -8.75
CA TRP A 66 -2.21 6.30 -8.85
C TRP A 66 -2.98 7.63 -8.87
N ASP A 67 -2.41 8.72 -8.33
CA ASP A 67 -3.01 10.06 -8.36
C ASP A 67 -2.77 10.79 -9.71
N LEU A 68 -1.67 10.49 -10.40
CA LEU A 68 -1.27 11.22 -11.61
C LEU A 68 -2.19 11.01 -12.85
N PRO A 69 -2.62 9.79 -13.21
CA PRO A 69 -3.37 9.57 -14.45
C PRO A 69 -4.68 10.36 -14.52
N PRO A 70 -5.52 10.43 -13.47
CA PRO A 70 -6.72 11.27 -13.48
C PRO A 70 -6.43 12.77 -13.67
N GLN A 71 -5.28 13.27 -13.19
CA GLN A 71 -4.90 14.68 -13.33
C GLN A 71 -4.43 15.06 -14.73
N LEU A 72 -3.82 14.10 -15.44
CA LEU A 72 -3.23 14.33 -16.78
C LEU A 72 -4.09 13.79 -17.93
N GLY A 73 -5.17 13.06 -17.64
CA GLY A 73 -5.96 12.34 -18.65
C GLY A 73 -5.29 11.05 -19.14
N GLY A 74 -4.39 10.47 -18.34
CA GLY A 74 -3.63 9.27 -18.64
C GLY A 74 -2.11 9.47 -18.60
N CYS A 75 -1.37 8.37 -18.69
CA CYS A 75 0.09 8.34 -18.78
C CYS A 75 0.52 7.36 -19.87
N THR A 76 1.60 7.67 -20.59
CA THR A 76 2.12 6.80 -21.65
C THR A 76 3.08 5.76 -21.08
N TYR A 77 2.71 4.50 -21.24
CA TYR A 77 3.50 3.34 -20.84
C TYR A 77 4.59 3.01 -21.86
N GLU A 78 5.74 2.58 -21.34
CA GLU A 78 6.84 1.98 -22.09
C GLU A 78 7.22 0.64 -21.44
N LYS A 79 7.66 -0.32 -22.24
CA LYS A 79 7.99 -1.68 -21.76
C LYS A 79 9.03 -1.69 -20.62
N GLY A 80 9.91 -0.69 -20.57
CA GLY A 80 10.88 -0.56 -19.49
C GLY A 80 10.29 -0.32 -18.11
N GLY A 81 9.04 0.17 -18.01
CA GLY A 81 8.35 0.45 -16.75
C GLY A 81 7.72 -0.77 -16.08
N GLU A 82 7.35 -1.79 -16.86
CA GLU A 82 6.58 -2.96 -16.38
C GLU A 82 7.15 -3.62 -15.12
N PRO A 83 8.46 -3.90 -14.98
CA PRO A 83 8.99 -4.49 -13.75
C PRO A 83 8.80 -3.59 -12.51
N TYR A 84 8.86 -2.26 -12.70
CA TYR A 84 8.71 -1.30 -11.61
C TYR A 84 7.25 -1.07 -11.26
N GLU A 85 6.35 -1.07 -12.26
CA GLU A 85 4.90 -1.05 -12.05
C GLU A 85 4.48 -2.23 -11.16
N LEU A 86 4.87 -3.45 -11.53
CA LEU A 86 4.55 -4.65 -10.76
C LEU A 86 5.09 -4.58 -9.33
N ALA A 87 6.28 -4.03 -9.13
CA ALA A 87 6.88 -3.91 -7.81
C ALA A 87 6.23 -2.81 -6.95
N ILE A 88 5.95 -1.65 -7.54
CA ILE A 88 5.29 -0.52 -6.86
C ILE A 88 3.85 -0.89 -6.48
N ASN A 89 3.15 -1.65 -7.32
CA ASN A 89 1.81 -2.20 -7.03
C ASN A 89 1.84 -3.39 -6.06
N GLY A 90 3.02 -3.82 -5.60
CA GLY A 90 3.17 -4.93 -4.68
C GLY A 90 2.94 -6.31 -5.30
N GLU A 91 2.77 -6.41 -6.61
CA GLU A 91 2.49 -7.65 -7.35
C GLU A 91 3.73 -8.52 -7.47
N ARG A 92 4.90 -7.92 -7.76
CA ARG A 92 6.13 -8.70 -7.98
C ARG A 92 7.41 -7.90 -7.75
N THR A 93 8.41 -8.50 -7.11
CA THR A 93 9.77 -7.92 -6.98
C THR A 93 10.49 -7.84 -8.33
N LEU A 94 11.53 -7.01 -8.42
CA LEU A 94 12.30 -6.81 -9.66
C LEU A 94 12.99 -8.08 -10.18
N ASP A 95 13.43 -8.95 -9.28
CA ASP A 95 14.00 -10.25 -9.62
C ASP A 95 12.93 -11.31 -9.95
N GLY A 96 11.65 -10.97 -9.76
CA GLY A 96 10.52 -11.84 -9.96
C GLY A 96 10.38 -12.96 -8.93
N SER A 97 11.16 -12.96 -7.84
CA SER A 97 11.16 -14.06 -6.90
C SER A 97 9.86 -14.16 -6.08
N ARG A 98 9.20 -13.03 -5.81
CA ARG A 98 8.06 -12.96 -4.88
C ARG A 98 7.19 -11.71 -5.06
N GLY A 99 6.13 -11.55 -4.27
CA GLY A 99 5.31 -10.33 -4.24
C GLY A 99 6.04 -9.12 -3.63
N GLY A 100 5.82 -7.92 -4.16
CA GLY A 100 6.44 -6.69 -3.66
C GLY A 100 5.96 -6.26 -2.27
N TRP A 101 4.74 -6.68 -1.89
CA TRP A 101 4.20 -6.53 -0.54
C TRP A 101 3.99 -7.89 0.12
N GLU A 102 5.00 -8.74 0.06
CA GLU A 102 5.03 -10.04 0.72
C GLU A 102 5.93 -10.01 1.96
N LEU A 103 5.53 -10.68 3.05
CA LEU A 103 6.31 -10.73 4.29
C LEU A 103 7.41 -11.81 4.23
N PRO A 104 8.63 -11.56 4.73
CA PRO A 104 9.13 -10.29 5.27
C PRO A 104 9.40 -9.28 4.16
N LEU A 105 9.18 -7.99 4.45
CA LEU A 105 9.39 -6.90 3.49
C LEU A 105 10.88 -6.67 3.19
N GLU A 106 11.21 -6.47 1.93
CA GLU A 106 12.58 -6.10 1.53
C GLU A 106 12.88 -4.63 1.83
N PRO A 107 14.09 -4.30 2.31
CA PRO A 107 14.55 -2.93 2.39
C PRO A 107 14.49 -2.23 1.02
N HIS A 108 14.11 -0.97 1.04
CA HIS A 108 14.07 -0.08 -0.12
C HIS A 108 13.24 -0.60 -1.30
N LEU A 109 12.24 -1.45 -1.03
CA LEU A 109 11.46 -2.14 -2.06
C LEU A 109 12.37 -2.79 -3.12
N GLY A 110 13.37 -3.55 -2.68
CA GLY A 110 14.32 -4.20 -3.60
C GLY A 110 15.20 -3.23 -4.39
N GLY A 111 15.37 -2.00 -3.89
CA GLY A 111 16.18 -0.95 -4.53
C GLY A 111 15.41 0.08 -5.36
N ILE A 112 14.08 0.03 -5.33
CA ILE A 112 13.19 0.91 -6.11
C ILE A 112 12.95 2.25 -5.40
N GLU A 113 12.51 2.19 -4.14
CA GLU A 113 12.08 3.34 -3.36
C GLU A 113 12.85 3.36 -2.04
N PRO A 114 13.67 4.39 -1.76
CA PRO A 114 14.38 4.49 -0.49
C PRO A 114 13.43 4.51 0.71
N ASP A 115 13.79 3.78 1.76
CA ASP A 115 13.00 3.71 2.99
C ASP A 115 13.16 4.99 3.80
N TRP A 116 12.08 5.37 4.49
CA TRP A 116 12.07 6.55 5.34
C TRP A 116 12.64 6.23 6.71
N THR A 117 13.96 6.29 6.80
CA THR A 117 14.72 5.94 8.02
C THR A 117 14.42 6.82 9.23
N TRP A 118 13.81 7.99 9.03
CA TRP A 118 13.38 8.91 10.10
C TRP A 118 12.04 8.53 10.75
N CYS A 119 11.36 7.47 10.29
CA CYS A 119 10.05 7.07 10.80
C CYS A 119 10.08 6.10 11.99
N GLY A 120 11.26 5.85 12.57
CA GLY A 120 11.46 4.87 13.63
C GLY A 120 11.76 3.47 13.10
N ASP A 121 11.68 2.48 13.99
CA ASP A 121 11.93 1.08 13.65
C ASP A 121 10.68 0.39 13.08
N GLU A 122 10.86 -0.87 12.66
CA GLU A 122 9.77 -1.70 12.15
C GLU A 122 8.60 -1.83 13.14
N GLY A 123 8.91 -1.93 14.44
CA GLY A 123 7.91 -1.98 15.50
C GLY A 123 7.09 -0.68 15.57
N ALA A 124 7.71 0.48 15.39
CA ALA A 124 7.03 1.77 15.35
C ALA A 124 6.10 1.88 14.14
N ALA A 125 6.55 1.40 12.97
CA ALA A 125 5.74 1.33 11.77
C ALA A 125 4.49 0.44 11.96
N LYS A 126 4.68 -0.74 12.54
CA LYS A 126 3.60 -1.68 12.87
C LYS A 126 2.60 -1.09 13.88
N ARG A 127 3.09 -0.46 14.94
CA ARG A 127 2.25 0.22 15.94
C ARG A 127 1.44 1.37 15.34
N GLU A 128 2.04 2.17 14.45
CA GLU A 128 1.31 3.22 13.74
C GLU A 128 0.18 2.64 12.87
N ALA A 129 0.45 1.58 12.10
CA ALA A 129 -0.59 0.94 11.29
C ALA A 129 -1.78 0.47 12.15
N VAL A 130 -1.51 -0.16 13.29
CA VAL A 130 -2.54 -0.61 14.24
C VAL A 130 -3.29 0.56 14.87
N ASP A 131 -2.59 1.61 15.28
CA ASP A 131 -3.21 2.82 15.84
C ASP A 131 -4.18 3.45 14.83
N ARG A 132 -3.77 3.59 13.57
CA ARG A 132 -4.62 4.14 12.50
C ARG A 132 -5.83 3.25 12.19
N LEU A 133 -5.65 1.93 12.15
CA LEU A 133 -6.76 0.99 11.93
C LEU A 133 -7.77 1.04 13.07
N THR A 134 -7.31 0.97 14.32
CA THR A 134 -8.18 0.85 15.49
C THR A 134 -8.89 2.16 15.84
N ALA A 135 -8.22 3.30 15.64
CA ALA A 135 -8.79 4.62 15.91
C ALA A 135 -10.01 4.97 15.04
N ASN A 136 -10.22 4.27 13.90
CA ASN A 136 -11.33 4.53 12.99
C ASN A 136 -11.96 3.25 12.42
N HIS A 137 -11.91 2.15 13.18
CA HIS A 137 -12.23 0.80 12.69
C HIS A 137 -13.62 0.67 12.06
N GLU A 138 -14.69 1.23 12.66
CA GLU A 138 -16.05 1.14 12.11
C GLU A 138 -16.15 1.73 10.69
N ASN A 139 -15.55 2.90 10.50
CA ASN A 139 -15.53 3.57 9.20
C ASN A 139 -14.59 2.85 8.21
N ILE A 140 -13.47 2.30 8.69
CA ILE A 140 -12.53 1.54 7.86
C ILE A 140 -13.17 0.23 7.37
N VAL A 141 -13.88 -0.50 8.22
CA VAL A 141 -14.63 -1.70 7.84
C VAL A 141 -15.67 -1.34 6.77
N SER A 142 -16.47 -0.31 7.02
CA SER A 142 -17.45 0.18 6.04
C SER A 142 -16.80 0.62 4.74
N PHE A 143 -15.66 1.29 4.80
CA PHE A 143 -14.92 1.72 3.61
C PHE A 143 -14.32 0.54 2.84
N ALA A 144 -13.69 -0.42 3.52
CA ALA A 144 -13.13 -1.63 2.94
C ALA A 144 -14.20 -2.45 2.21
N SER A 145 -15.39 -2.60 2.82
CA SER A 145 -16.55 -3.31 2.25
C SER A 145 -17.08 -2.72 0.94
N ARG A 146 -16.58 -1.57 0.48
CA ARG A 146 -16.84 -1.05 -0.88
C ARG A 146 -16.22 -1.92 -1.96
N GLY A 147 -15.17 -2.70 -1.65
CA GLY A 147 -14.57 -3.63 -2.60
C GLY A 147 -15.52 -4.72 -3.10
N ALA A 148 -16.40 -5.22 -2.22
CA ALA A 148 -17.52 -6.10 -2.58
C ALA A 148 -18.83 -5.36 -2.88
N GLY A 149 -18.78 -4.03 -2.89
CA GLY A 149 -19.92 -3.15 -2.97
C GLY A 149 -20.37 -2.86 -4.39
N ARG A 150 -21.10 -1.75 -4.54
CA ARG A 150 -21.55 -1.26 -5.84
C ARG A 150 -20.83 0.05 -6.17
N LYS A 151 -20.49 0.20 -7.46
CA LYS A 151 -19.99 1.46 -8.01
C LYS A 151 -20.98 2.58 -7.75
N GLY A 152 -20.46 3.76 -7.44
CA GLY A 152 -21.24 4.94 -7.21
C GLY A 152 -21.86 5.49 -8.49
N SER A 153 -22.91 6.30 -8.29
CA SER A 153 -23.56 7.07 -9.35
C SER A 153 -23.61 8.54 -8.94
N PRO A 154 -23.12 9.49 -9.77
CA PRO A 154 -22.49 9.28 -11.08
C PRO A 154 -21.09 8.65 -10.98
N PRO A 155 -20.60 7.96 -12.04
CA PRO A 155 -19.26 7.39 -12.05
C PRO A 155 -18.18 8.48 -12.08
N VAL A 156 -17.03 8.19 -11.46
CA VAL A 156 -15.84 9.05 -11.51
C VAL A 156 -14.70 8.37 -12.28
N MET A 157 -13.80 9.16 -12.84
CA MET A 157 -12.66 8.66 -13.62
C MET A 157 -11.50 8.15 -12.76
N ALA A 158 -11.44 8.55 -11.49
CA ALA A 158 -10.37 8.16 -10.58
C ALA A 158 -10.64 6.76 -10.04
N ALA A 159 -9.93 5.77 -10.58
CA ALA A 159 -9.99 4.39 -10.12
C ALA A 159 -9.73 4.32 -8.61
N LEU A 160 -10.49 3.46 -7.92
CA LEU A 160 -10.45 3.26 -6.47
C LEU A 160 -10.86 4.50 -5.62
N SER A 161 -10.89 5.71 -6.18
CA SER A 161 -11.28 6.96 -5.50
C SER A 161 -12.74 7.35 -5.72
N ASP A 162 -13.67 6.40 -5.78
CA ASP A 162 -15.09 6.70 -5.96
C ASP A 162 -15.74 7.16 -4.64
N PRO A 163 -16.10 8.45 -4.49
CA PRO A 163 -16.74 8.95 -3.28
C PRO A 163 -18.17 8.41 -3.11
N ASN A 164 -18.80 7.97 -4.21
CA ASN A 164 -20.18 7.53 -4.27
C ASN A 164 -20.31 6.01 -4.14
N ALA A 165 -19.21 5.27 -4.03
CA ALA A 165 -19.23 3.81 -3.88
C ALA A 165 -19.98 3.39 -2.61
N VAL A 166 -20.86 2.40 -2.77
CA VAL A 166 -21.73 1.90 -1.70
C VAL A 166 -21.17 0.58 -1.17
N PRO A 167 -20.95 0.44 0.14
CA PRO A 167 -20.41 -0.79 0.71
C PRO A 167 -21.40 -1.95 0.63
N ASN A 168 -20.86 -3.17 0.66
CA ASN A 168 -21.63 -4.38 0.90
C ASN A 168 -21.66 -4.65 2.41
N ASP A 169 -22.84 -4.52 3.01
CA ASP A 169 -23.00 -4.68 4.46
C ASP A 169 -22.83 -6.14 4.93
N ASP A 170 -23.07 -7.12 4.05
CA ASP A 170 -23.06 -8.54 4.41
C ASP A 170 -21.64 -9.03 4.79
N VAL A 171 -20.60 -8.45 4.16
CA VAL A 171 -19.21 -8.83 4.41
C VAL A 171 -18.57 -8.11 5.60
N LYS A 172 -19.24 -7.10 6.18
CA LYS A 172 -18.65 -6.22 7.22
C LYS A 172 -18.14 -6.99 8.43
N SER A 173 -18.91 -7.97 8.92
CA SER A 173 -18.53 -8.73 10.11
C SER A 173 -17.27 -9.59 9.87
N ALA A 174 -17.14 -10.19 8.69
CA ALA A 174 -15.94 -10.92 8.32
C ALA A 174 -14.75 -9.98 8.11
N VAL A 175 -14.94 -8.85 7.42
CA VAL A 175 -13.89 -7.83 7.24
C VAL A 175 -13.37 -7.32 8.59
N ASP A 176 -14.26 -6.98 9.53
CA ASP A 176 -13.87 -6.58 10.89
C ASP A 176 -13.05 -7.67 11.59
N SER A 177 -13.51 -8.92 11.54
CA SER A 177 -12.82 -10.06 12.14
C SER A 177 -11.41 -10.24 11.56
N VAL A 178 -11.26 -10.13 10.24
CA VAL A 178 -9.95 -10.19 9.58
C VAL A 178 -9.06 -9.02 10.00
N LEU A 179 -9.57 -7.78 10.04
CA LEU A 179 -8.78 -6.61 10.41
C LEU A 179 -8.30 -6.64 11.87
N ARG A 180 -9.06 -7.27 12.76
CA ARG A 180 -8.62 -7.53 14.14
C ARG A 180 -7.45 -8.52 14.18
N VAL A 181 -7.53 -9.61 13.41
CA VAL A 181 -6.41 -10.57 13.30
C VAL A 181 -5.20 -9.95 12.62
N VAL A 182 -5.38 -9.11 11.59
CA VAL A 182 -4.31 -8.33 10.95
C VAL A 182 -3.63 -7.39 11.96
N SER A 183 -4.42 -6.76 12.84
CA SER A 183 -3.89 -5.91 13.90
C SER A 183 -3.07 -6.70 14.92
N MET A 184 -3.51 -7.91 15.29
CA MET A 184 -2.71 -8.84 16.11
C MET A 184 -1.43 -9.26 15.38
N ALA A 185 -1.52 -9.58 14.08
CA ALA A 185 -0.36 -9.97 13.28
C ALA A 185 0.69 -8.87 13.15
N LEU A 186 0.25 -7.61 13.04
CA LEU A 186 1.15 -6.46 13.06
C LEU A 186 1.91 -6.33 14.39
N LEU A 187 1.29 -6.67 15.52
CA LEU A 187 1.93 -6.55 16.85
C LEU A 187 2.78 -7.76 17.22
N ASP A 188 2.25 -8.97 16.99
CA ASP A 188 2.79 -10.22 17.54
C ASP A 188 3.43 -11.12 16.47
N GLY A 189 3.30 -10.76 15.19
CA GLY A 189 3.77 -11.55 14.05
C GLY A 189 2.69 -12.46 13.46
N THR A 190 2.99 -13.05 12.30
CA THR A 190 2.04 -13.85 11.50
C THR A 190 2.04 -15.34 11.82
N GLU A 191 2.76 -15.77 12.84
CA GLU A 191 2.97 -17.18 13.20
C GLU A 191 2.22 -17.56 14.49
N GLY A 192 2.19 -18.86 14.80
CA GLY A 192 1.67 -19.35 16.08
C GLY A 192 0.16 -19.14 16.25
N GLU A 193 -0.25 -18.58 17.39
CA GLU A 193 -1.68 -18.39 17.74
C GLU A 193 -2.39 -17.41 16.78
N VAL A 194 -1.67 -16.42 16.26
CA VAL A 194 -2.22 -15.45 15.29
C VAL A 194 -2.55 -16.14 13.97
N GLU A 195 -1.65 -17.02 13.49
CA GLU A 195 -1.89 -17.82 12.29
C GLU A 195 -3.10 -18.75 12.46
N GLN A 196 -3.20 -19.41 13.61
CA GLN A 196 -4.33 -20.29 13.93
C GLN A 196 -5.66 -19.51 13.98
N SER A 197 -5.63 -18.30 14.52
CA SER A 197 -6.79 -17.40 14.54
C SER A 197 -7.21 -17.02 13.13
N MET A 198 -6.26 -16.66 12.26
CA MET A 198 -6.54 -16.32 10.86
C MET A 198 -7.09 -17.52 10.08
N ASN A 199 -6.50 -18.71 10.25
CA ASN A 199 -6.99 -19.94 9.62
C ASN A 199 -8.42 -20.29 10.08
N SER A 200 -8.74 -20.04 11.35
CA SER A 200 -10.09 -20.25 11.88
C SER A 200 -11.09 -19.28 11.25
N VAL A 201 -10.73 -18.00 11.15
CA VAL A 201 -11.56 -16.97 10.48
C VAL A 201 -11.76 -17.32 9.00
N ALA A 202 -10.70 -17.68 8.28
CA ALA A 202 -10.77 -18.13 6.89
C ALA A 202 -11.70 -19.34 6.72
N SER A 203 -11.56 -20.36 7.57
CA SER A 203 -12.43 -21.54 7.55
C SER A 203 -13.90 -21.17 7.75
N VAL A 204 -14.24 -20.23 8.64
CA VAL A 204 -15.63 -19.78 8.85
C VAL A 204 -16.16 -19.06 7.62
N ILE A 205 -15.39 -18.11 7.07
CA ILE A 205 -15.74 -17.38 5.84
C ILE A 205 -16.08 -18.35 4.71
N ILE A 206 -15.24 -19.37 4.49
CA ILE A 206 -15.43 -20.33 3.38
C ILE A 206 -16.54 -21.36 3.68
N LYS A 207 -16.62 -21.92 4.89
CA LYS A 207 -17.55 -23.01 5.20
C LYS A 207 -18.97 -22.54 5.43
N GLU A 208 -19.14 -21.39 6.08
CA GLU A 208 -20.46 -20.85 6.42
C GLU A 208 -20.96 -19.85 5.38
N GLY A 209 -20.07 -18.99 4.85
CA GLY A 209 -20.44 -17.96 3.87
C GLY A 209 -20.46 -18.43 2.42
N GLY A 210 -19.61 -19.41 2.06
CA GLY A 210 -19.45 -19.89 0.69
C GLY A 210 -18.51 -19.03 -0.17
N MET A 211 -18.31 -19.43 -1.43
CA MET A 211 -17.29 -18.84 -2.31
C MET A 211 -17.55 -17.38 -2.65
N GLU A 212 -18.78 -17.03 -3.03
CA GLU A 212 -19.15 -15.65 -3.38
C GLU A 212 -18.95 -14.68 -2.20
N TYR A 213 -19.31 -15.12 -0.99
CA TYR A 213 -19.08 -14.35 0.23
C TYR A 213 -17.58 -14.12 0.47
N ALA A 214 -16.78 -15.18 0.32
CA ALA A 214 -15.34 -15.12 0.48
C ALA A 214 -14.66 -14.19 -0.53
N ASP A 215 -15.07 -14.24 -1.80
CA ASP A 215 -14.59 -13.35 -2.85
C ASP A 215 -14.91 -11.89 -2.53
N GLY A 216 -16.08 -11.64 -1.92
CA GLY A 216 -16.44 -10.34 -1.38
C GLY A 216 -15.50 -9.87 -0.24
N VAL A 217 -15.16 -10.75 0.70
CA VAL A 217 -14.21 -10.43 1.78
C VAL A 217 -12.83 -10.13 1.20
N VAL A 218 -12.31 -10.97 0.29
CA VAL A 218 -11.02 -10.77 -0.39
C VAL A 218 -11.01 -9.44 -1.15
N SER A 219 -12.04 -9.17 -1.93
CA SER A 219 -12.17 -7.91 -2.69
C SER A 219 -12.20 -6.69 -1.77
N SER A 220 -12.81 -6.81 -0.59
CA SER A 220 -12.88 -5.74 0.41
C SER A 220 -11.53 -5.45 1.06
N LEU A 221 -10.76 -6.51 1.38
CA LEU A 221 -9.40 -6.38 1.92
C LEU A 221 -8.43 -5.82 0.89
N ALA A 222 -8.51 -6.27 -0.36
CA ALA A 222 -7.72 -5.75 -1.48
C ALA A 222 -8.07 -4.28 -1.74
N TYR A 223 -9.35 -3.93 -1.70
CA TYR A 223 -9.79 -2.53 -1.81
C TYR A 223 -9.19 -1.67 -0.70
N LEU A 224 -9.19 -2.11 0.56
CA LEU A 224 -8.53 -1.36 1.64
C LEU A 224 -7.02 -1.21 1.39
N ARG A 225 -6.34 -2.31 1.06
CA ARG A 225 -4.89 -2.35 0.78
C ARG A 225 -4.48 -1.32 -0.27
N ASP A 226 -5.21 -1.28 -1.37
CA ASP A 226 -4.94 -0.40 -2.52
C ASP A 226 -5.38 1.06 -2.27
N ARG A 227 -6.13 1.29 -1.19
CA ARG A 227 -6.61 2.62 -0.78
C ARG A 227 -5.82 3.29 0.34
N VAL A 228 -4.84 2.60 0.91
CA VAL A 228 -3.94 3.21 1.90
C VAL A 228 -3.14 4.31 1.20
N GLY A 229 -3.36 5.57 1.60
CA GLY A 229 -2.66 6.73 1.05
C GLY A 229 -1.53 7.24 1.95
N VAL A 230 -0.40 7.58 1.34
CA VAL A 230 0.78 8.14 2.03
C VAL A 230 0.97 9.61 1.60
N PRO A 231 1.24 10.57 2.51
CA PRO A 231 1.33 10.44 3.96
C PRO A 231 -0.02 10.66 4.69
N ARG A 232 -1.12 10.83 3.94
CA ARG A 232 -2.43 11.22 4.48
C ARG A 232 -2.93 10.29 5.58
N ASP A 233 -2.88 8.98 5.34
CA ASP A 233 -3.44 8.00 6.26
C ASP A 233 -2.36 7.52 7.26
N MET A 234 -1.13 7.32 6.77
CA MET A 234 0.05 6.93 7.56
C MET A 234 1.35 7.16 6.78
N ARG A 235 2.49 7.03 7.46
CA ARG A 235 3.84 7.13 6.86
C ARG A 235 4.18 5.88 6.04
N LEU A 236 5.14 6.00 5.10
CA LEU A 236 5.53 4.92 4.19
C LEU A 236 5.78 3.57 4.90
N PRO A 237 6.62 3.48 5.95
CA PRO A 237 6.88 2.17 6.56
C PRO A 237 5.62 1.51 7.14
N ALA A 238 4.72 2.29 7.74
CA ALA A 238 3.46 1.80 8.26
C ALA A 238 2.53 1.32 7.14
N ALA A 239 2.44 2.08 6.03
CA ALA A 239 1.66 1.68 4.86
C ALA A 239 2.18 0.38 4.23
N ARG A 240 3.50 0.23 4.09
CA ARG A 240 4.12 -1.01 3.59
C ARG A 240 3.77 -2.20 4.49
N GLN A 241 3.89 -2.04 5.80
CA GLN A 241 3.53 -3.08 6.77
C GLN A 241 2.05 -3.46 6.67
N LEU A 242 1.14 -2.48 6.65
CA LEU A 242 -0.29 -2.75 6.53
C LEU A 242 -0.63 -3.48 5.23
N ARG A 243 -0.12 -3.02 4.09
CA ARG A 243 -0.36 -3.65 2.79
C ARG A 243 0.10 -5.11 2.76
N ALA A 244 1.27 -5.39 3.33
CA ALA A 244 1.81 -6.75 3.38
C ALA A 244 1.02 -7.67 4.33
N HIS A 245 0.54 -7.17 5.47
CA HIS A 245 -0.28 -7.96 6.39
C HIS A 245 -1.69 -8.21 5.84
N LEU A 246 -2.26 -7.28 5.07
CA LEU A 246 -3.50 -7.51 4.32
C LEU A 246 -3.31 -8.60 3.25
N ASN A 247 -2.19 -8.58 2.52
CA ASN A 247 -1.87 -9.65 1.56
C ASN A 247 -1.73 -11.01 2.24
N TRP A 248 -1.06 -11.09 3.39
CA TRP A 248 -0.98 -12.32 4.17
C TRP A 248 -2.37 -12.85 4.55
N ALA A 249 -3.25 -12.00 5.07
CA ALA A 249 -4.60 -12.41 5.45
C ALA A 249 -5.45 -12.84 4.22
N ILE A 250 -5.34 -12.11 3.10
CA ILE A 250 -5.96 -12.50 1.82
C ILE A 250 -5.44 -13.89 1.39
N GLY A 251 -4.12 -14.10 1.44
CA GLY A 251 -3.50 -15.38 1.12
C GLY A 251 -4.08 -16.53 1.93
N LYS A 252 -4.28 -16.36 3.24
CA LYS A 252 -4.92 -17.38 4.09
C LYS A 252 -6.36 -17.70 3.69
N ILE A 253 -7.12 -16.73 3.22
CA ILE A 253 -8.50 -16.96 2.74
C ILE A 253 -8.47 -17.73 1.42
N LEU A 254 -7.60 -17.33 0.48
CA LEU A 254 -7.44 -18.01 -0.81
C LEU A 254 -6.92 -19.44 -0.66
N GLU A 255 -5.94 -19.67 0.22
CA GLU A 255 -5.44 -21.02 0.54
C GLU A 255 -6.55 -21.94 1.08
N GLU A 256 -7.53 -21.40 1.82
CA GLU A 256 -8.67 -22.17 2.31
C GLU A 256 -9.72 -22.42 1.22
N GLN A 257 -9.86 -21.51 0.25
CA GLN A 257 -10.69 -21.73 -0.95
C GLN A 257 -10.17 -22.92 -1.77
N ASP A 258 -8.85 -23.01 -1.97
CA ASP A 258 -8.22 -24.05 -2.79
C ASP A 258 -8.31 -25.47 -2.18
N LYS A 259 -8.68 -25.60 -0.90
CA LYS A 259 -8.86 -26.89 -0.22
C LYS A 259 -10.25 -27.52 -0.43
N LYS A 260 -11.23 -26.77 -0.95
CA LYS A 260 -12.60 -27.26 -1.20
C LYS A 260 -12.77 -27.77 -2.62
#